data_AF-A0A935GVK2-F1
#
_entry.id   AF-A0A935GVK2-F1
#
_cell.length_a   1.000
_cell.length_b   1.000
_cell.length_c   1.000
_cell.angle_alpha   90.00
_cell.angle_beta   90.00
_cell.angle_gamma   90.00
#
_symmetry.space_group_name_H-M   'P 1'
#
loop_
_entity.id
_entity.type
_entity.pdbx_description
1 polymer ?
#
loop_
_entity_poly.entity_id
_entity_poly.type
_entity_poly.pdbx_seq_one_letter_code
_entity_poly.pdbx_strand_id
1 'polypeptide(L)'
;MASIARWPVLERDSLVKLGFDIQKEYTYMALQWREQLSVGNDLVDSDHRRLIDIINKADQSMQSMSRAGLLTALTELENYSRLHFSLEEKIAEAVGFPDLGQLHSSHILLLETLNLIAREIGEAWDKAAADHFGQFLREWLINHVIKEDMLLKPYLKKHSPRVTGCLIARKFGGVFQALVHKQKGPCRPLVIGSENNS
;
A
#
# COMPACT_ATOMS: atom_id res chain seq x y z
N MET A 1 -9.71 -21.33 -21.56
CA MET A 1 -8.37 -20.71 -21.46
C MET A 1 -8.58 -19.20 -21.49
N ALA A 2 -8.91 -18.58 -20.34
CA ALA A 2 -9.13 -17.14 -20.28
C ALA A 2 -7.76 -16.45 -20.27
N SER A 3 -7.51 -15.62 -21.28
CA SER A 3 -6.29 -14.81 -21.39
C SER A 3 -6.25 -13.83 -20.23
N ILE A 4 -5.28 -14.00 -19.33
CA ILE A 4 -4.92 -13.02 -18.31
C ILE A 4 -4.57 -11.74 -19.06
N ALA A 5 -5.19 -10.62 -18.69
CA ALA A 5 -4.84 -9.32 -19.23
C ALA A 5 -3.35 -9.09 -19.00
N ARG A 6 -2.58 -9.06 -20.10
CA ARG A 6 -1.15 -8.81 -20.06
C ARG A 6 -0.98 -7.34 -19.73
N TRP A 7 -0.77 -7.04 -18.45
CA TRP A 7 -0.48 -5.68 -17.98
C TRP A 7 0.79 -5.18 -18.68
N PRO A 8 0.83 -3.91 -19.13
CA PRO A 8 2.04 -3.35 -19.71
C PRO A 8 3.12 -3.24 -18.63
N VAL A 9 4.25 -3.91 -18.87
CA VAL A 9 5.47 -3.83 -18.08
C VAL A 9 5.85 -2.36 -17.88
N LEU A 10 6.03 -1.92 -16.64
CA LEU A 10 6.57 -0.59 -16.37
C LEU A 10 8.04 -0.57 -16.79
N GLU A 11 8.37 0.28 -17.75
CA GLU A 11 9.74 0.40 -18.24
C GLU A 11 10.68 0.91 -17.14
N ARG A 12 11.90 0.37 -17.12
CA ARG A 12 13.01 0.69 -16.19
C ARG A 12 13.14 2.18 -15.90
N ASP A 13 12.99 3.01 -16.93
CA ASP A 13 13.17 4.47 -16.86
C ASP A 13 12.17 5.17 -15.92
N SER A 14 10.99 4.59 -15.72
CA SER A 14 9.99 5.11 -14.78
C SER A 14 10.41 4.93 -13.33
N LEU A 15 11.15 3.85 -13.03
CA LEU A 15 11.52 3.48 -11.66
C LEU A 15 12.76 4.24 -11.18
N VAL A 16 13.70 4.46 -12.10
CA VAL A 16 14.86 5.32 -11.86
C VAL A 16 14.42 6.76 -11.59
N LYS A 17 13.40 7.26 -12.30
CA LYS A 17 12.79 8.59 -12.03
C LYS A 17 12.13 8.69 -10.66
N LEU A 18 11.60 7.58 -10.14
CA LEU A 18 11.05 7.48 -8.78
C LEU A 18 12.14 7.25 -7.70
N GLY A 19 13.41 7.24 -8.10
CA GLY A 19 14.57 7.15 -7.22
C GLY A 19 15.02 5.72 -6.92
N PHE A 20 14.42 4.68 -7.49
CA PHE A 20 14.91 3.31 -7.29
C PHE A 20 16.20 3.07 -8.09
N ASP A 21 17.24 2.55 -7.45
CA ASP A 21 18.57 2.38 -8.05
C ASP A 21 18.68 1.10 -8.88
N ILE A 22 18.17 1.08 -10.11
CA ILE A 22 18.09 -0.18 -10.89
C ILE A 22 19.40 -0.50 -11.63
N GLN A 23 20.24 -1.37 -11.05
CA GLN A 23 21.42 -1.90 -11.72
C GLN A 23 21.08 -2.88 -12.87
N LYS A 24 22.01 -2.97 -13.82
CA LYS A 24 21.92 -3.67 -15.12
C LYS A 24 22.25 -5.16 -15.01
N GLU A 25 21.48 -5.88 -14.21
CA GLU A 25 21.33 -7.34 -14.24
C GLU A 25 20.07 -7.62 -13.41
N TYR A 26 19.32 -8.67 -13.67
CA TYR A 26 18.12 -9.00 -12.87
C TYR A 26 18.55 -9.44 -11.45
N THR A 27 18.96 -8.48 -10.61
CA THR A 27 19.45 -8.68 -9.25
C THR A 27 18.61 -7.83 -8.30
N TYR A 28 17.47 -8.42 -7.94
CA TYR A 28 16.88 -8.42 -6.60
C TYR A 28 17.50 -7.41 -5.62
N MET A 29 16.77 -6.31 -5.35
CA MET A 29 17.20 -5.24 -4.46
C MET A 29 16.27 -5.14 -3.28
N ALA A 30 16.84 -5.08 -2.08
CA ALA A 30 16.13 -4.69 -0.89
C ALA A 30 15.56 -3.28 -1.07
N LEU A 31 14.23 -3.19 -1.13
CA LEU A 31 13.50 -1.94 -1.14
C LEU A 31 13.75 -1.21 0.17
N GLN A 32 14.06 0.08 0.07
CA GLN A 32 14.28 0.94 1.22
C GLN A 32 13.20 2.00 1.26
N TRP A 33 12.69 2.30 2.46
CA TRP A 33 11.82 3.44 2.66
C TRP A 33 12.52 4.73 2.22
N ARG A 34 11.78 5.61 1.58
CA ARG A 34 12.23 6.95 1.19
C ARG A 34 11.14 7.95 1.49
N GLU A 35 11.51 9.15 1.93
CA GLU A 35 10.56 10.22 2.26
C GLU A 35 9.68 10.64 1.08
N GLN A 36 10.12 10.38 -0.16
CA GLN A 36 9.33 10.57 -1.37
C GLN A 36 8.07 9.68 -1.43
N LEU A 37 8.08 8.54 -0.73
CA LEU A 37 6.95 7.62 -0.62
C LEU A 37 5.94 8.06 0.44
N SER A 38 6.27 9.05 1.28
CA SER A 38 5.35 9.54 2.32
C SER A 38 4.14 10.21 1.69
N VAL A 39 2.95 9.84 2.16
CA VAL A 39 1.68 10.53 1.82
C VAL A 39 1.35 11.64 2.84
N GLY A 40 2.21 11.83 3.83
CA GLY A 40 2.04 12.83 4.89
C GLY A 40 1.05 12.39 5.98
N ASN A 41 0.80 11.08 6.12
CA ASN A 41 0.00 10.50 7.18
C ASN A 41 0.79 9.38 7.86
N ASP A 42 1.12 9.57 9.14
CA ASP A 42 1.99 8.65 9.89
C ASP A 42 1.48 7.20 9.93
N LEU A 43 0.15 7.00 9.92
CA LEU A 43 -0.44 5.66 9.94
C LEU A 43 -0.21 4.97 8.59
N VAL A 44 -0.53 5.66 7.50
CA VAL A 44 -0.34 5.15 6.13
C VAL A 44 1.15 4.92 5.85
N ASP A 45 2.00 5.88 6.18
CA ASP A 45 3.46 5.75 6.01
C ASP A 45 4.03 4.58 6.84
N SER A 46 3.44 4.29 8.01
CA SER A 46 3.83 3.12 8.81
C SER A 46 3.47 1.81 8.13
N ASP A 47 2.28 1.74 7.53
CA ASP A 47 1.86 0.58 6.76
C ASP A 47 2.72 0.39 5.51
N HIS A 48 3.05 1.46 4.79
CA HIS A 48 3.94 1.39 3.63
C HIS A 48 5.33 0.83 3.99
N ARG A 49 5.92 1.27 5.10
CA ARG A 49 7.18 0.69 5.60
C ARG A 49 7.05 -0.80 5.87
N ARG A 50 5.94 -1.22 6.48
CA ARG A 50 5.68 -2.63 6.77
C ARG A 50 5.46 -3.45 5.49
N LEU A 51 4.76 -2.91 4.50
CA LEU A 51 4.58 -3.55 3.20
C LEU A 51 5.93 -3.73 2.48
N ILE A 52 6.79 -2.70 2.52
CA ILE A 52 8.17 -2.79 2.00
C ILE A 52 8.94 -3.94 2.66
N ASP A 53 8.86 -4.08 3.99
CA ASP A 53 9.51 -5.19 4.70
C ASP A 53 8.99 -6.56 4.25
N ILE A 54 7.69 -6.70 4.05
CA ILE A 54 7.09 -7.95 3.59
C ILE A 54 7.54 -8.28 2.16
N ILE A 55 7.56 -7.29 1.27
CA ILE A 55 8.05 -7.48 -0.11
C ILE A 55 9.53 -7.89 -0.09
N ASN A 56 10.34 -7.29 0.78
CA ASN A 56 11.74 -7.69 0.95
C ASN A 56 11.90 -9.14 1.42
N LYS A 57 11.00 -9.65 2.27
CA LYS A 57 11.01 -11.08 2.65
C LYS A 57 10.65 -11.99 1.48
N ALA A 58 9.68 -11.57 0.65
CA ALA A 58 9.33 -12.30 -0.56
C ALA A 58 10.54 -12.33 -1.52
N ASP A 59 11.23 -11.20 -1.68
CA ASP A 59 12.45 -11.06 -2.48
C ASP A 59 13.56 -12.02 -2.00
N GLN A 60 13.85 -12.06 -0.70
CA GLN A 60 14.80 -13.01 -0.11
C GLN A 60 14.40 -14.48 -0.32
N SER A 61 13.10 -14.77 -0.28
CA SER A 61 12.60 -16.13 -0.52
C SER A 61 12.77 -16.55 -1.98
N MET A 62 12.62 -15.61 -2.93
CA MET A 62 12.93 -15.84 -4.34
C MET A 62 14.43 -16.06 -4.55
N GLN A 63 15.29 -15.26 -3.91
CA GLN A 63 16.76 -15.40 -4.00
C GLN A 63 17.24 -16.78 -3.51
N SER A 64 16.66 -17.27 -2.42
CA SER A 64 16.98 -18.59 -1.85
C SER A 64 16.24 -19.74 -2.53
N MET A 65 15.43 -19.46 -3.57
CA MET A 65 14.50 -20.41 -4.21
C MET A 65 13.58 -21.13 -3.21
N SER A 66 13.32 -20.50 -2.05
CA SER A 66 12.49 -21.04 -0.99
C SER A 66 11.01 -20.81 -1.29
N ARG A 67 10.38 -21.81 -1.92
CA ARG A 67 8.95 -21.82 -2.22
C ARG A 67 8.09 -21.58 -0.98
N ALA A 68 8.40 -22.28 0.12
CA ALA A 68 7.65 -22.16 1.37
C ALA A 68 7.80 -20.78 2.00
N GLY A 69 9.01 -20.19 1.96
CA GLY A 69 9.24 -18.81 2.42
C GLY A 69 8.44 -17.81 1.61
N LEU A 70 8.39 -17.99 0.28
CA LEU A 70 7.64 -17.12 -0.61
C LEU A 70 6.13 -17.19 -0.37
N LEU A 71 5.57 -18.40 -0.26
CA LEU A 71 4.13 -18.57 0.05
C LEU A 71 3.77 -17.95 1.41
N THR A 72 4.66 -18.05 2.39
CA THR A 72 4.49 -17.40 3.70
C THR A 72 4.49 -15.88 3.57
N ALA A 73 5.45 -15.31 2.84
CA ALA A 73 5.54 -13.87 2.61
C ALA A 73 4.34 -13.33 1.81
N LEU A 74 3.83 -14.07 0.82
CA LEU A 74 2.63 -13.70 0.06
C LEU A 74 1.36 -13.73 0.92
N THR A 75 1.24 -14.72 1.80
CA THR A 75 0.14 -14.78 2.77
C THR A 75 0.21 -13.61 3.74
N GLU A 76 1.42 -13.26 4.21
CA GLU A 76 1.64 -12.08 5.05
C GLU A 76 1.26 -10.79 4.29
N LEU A 77 1.66 -10.67 3.02
CA LEU A 77 1.38 -9.53 2.16
C LEU A 77 -0.12 -9.34 1.96
N GLU A 78 -0.83 -10.39 1.54
CA GLU A 78 -2.27 -10.33 1.32
C GLU A 78 -3.03 -9.88 2.58
N ASN A 79 -2.73 -10.50 3.72
CA ASN A 79 -3.39 -10.17 4.98
C ASN A 79 -3.11 -8.73 5.41
N TYR A 80 -1.87 -8.27 5.26
CA TYR A 80 -1.50 -6.90 5.64
C TYR A 80 -2.09 -5.86 4.67
N SER A 81 -2.11 -6.15 3.37
CA SER A 81 -2.74 -5.31 2.35
C SER A 81 -4.24 -5.13 2.62
N ARG A 82 -4.98 -6.16 3.05
CA ARG A 82 -6.40 -6.01 3.43
C ARG A 82 -6.62 -5.00 4.56
N LEU A 83 -5.74 -5.03 5.57
CA LEU A 83 -5.82 -4.10 6.70
C LEU A 83 -5.47 -2.67 6.27
N HIS A 84 -4.39 -2.54 5.50
CA HIS A 84 -3.92 -1.27 4.95
C HIS A 84 -4.98 -0.61 4.05
N PHE A 85 -5.51 -1.34 3.06
CA PHE A 85 -6.54 -0.86 2.15
C PHE A 85 -7.81 -0.41 2.89
N SER A 86 -8.23 -1.17 3.92
CA SER A 86 -9.36 -0.77 4.76
C SER A 86 -9.12 0.54 5.52
N LEU A 87 -7.88 0.77 5.99
CA LEU A 87 -7.50 2.03 6.62
C LEU A 87 -7.50 3.19 5.61
N GLU A 88 -6.92 2.98 4.44
CA GLU A 88 -6.83 3.98 3.38
C GLU A 88 -8.21 4.39 2.86
N GLU A 89 -9.11 3.44 2.62
CA GLU A 89 -10.49 3.72 2.21
C GLU A 89 -11.22 4.56 3.26
N LYS A 90 -11.05 4.25 4.56
CA LYS A 90 -11.65 5.05 5.65
C LYS A 90 -11.06 6.45 5.71
N ILE A 91 -9.75 6.59 5.49
CA ILE A 91 -9.08 7.88 5.42
C ILE A 91 -9.62 8.68 4.23
N ALA A 92 -9.65 8.07 3.04
CA ALA A 92 -10.15 8.65 1.81
C ALA A 92 -11.60 9.13 1.96
N GLU A 93 -12.46 8.31 2.56
CA GLU A 93 -13.86 8.66 2.84
C GLU A 93 -14.00 9.77 3.89
N ALA A 94 -13.07 9.85 4.86
CA ALA A 94 -13.06 10.88 5.89
C ALA A 94 -12.62 12.24 5.35
N VAL A 95 -11.67 12.27 4.41
CA VAL A 95 -11.14 13.50 3.79
C VAL A 95 -11.89 13.90 2.52
N GLY A 96 -12.95 13.19 2.15
CA GLY A 96 -13.78 13.50 0.98
C GLY A 96 -13.05 13.29 -0.35
N PHE A 97 -12.24 12.24 -0.45
CA PHE A 97 -11.59 11.86 -1.70
C PHE A 97 -12.64 11.47 -2.76
N PRO A 98 -12.64 12.09 -3.96
CA PRO A 98 -13.72 11.93 -4.95
C PRO A 98 -13.72 10.54 -5.60
N ASP A 99 -12.56 9.91 -5.75
CA ASP A 99 -12.40 8.68 -6.54
C ASP A 99 -12.39 7.42 -5.66
N LEU A 100 -13.12 7.43 -4.54
CA LEU A 100 -13.17 6.31 -3.58
C LEU A 100 -13.58 4.97 -4.23
N GLY A 101 -14.52 5.00 -5.18
CA GLY A 101 -14.94 3.80 -5.90
C GLY A 101 -13.84 3.20 -6.78
N GLN A 102 -13.00 4.06 -7.38
CA GLN A 102 -11.86 3.62 -8.18
C GLN A 102 -10.77 3.02 -7.28
N LEU A 103 -10.45 3.69 -6.16
CA LEU A 103 -9.51 3.20 -5.14
C LEU A 103 -9.93 1.83 -4.58
N HIS A 104 -11.22 1.67 -4.26
CA HIS A 104 -11.72 0.38 -3.78
C HIS A 104 -11.61 -0.73 -4.84
N SER A 105 -11.89 -0.40 -6.10
CA SER A 105 -11.83 -1.37 -7.20
C SER A 105 -10.39 -1.82 -7.49
N SER A 106 -9.41 -0.91 -7.42
CA SER A 106 -8.00 -1.26 -7.58
C SER A 106 -7.50 -2.11 -6.41
N HIS A 107 -7.89 -1.80 -5.16
CA HIS A 107 -7.58 -2.64 -4.00
C HIS A 107 -8.07 -4.08 -4.15
N ILE A 108 -9.31 -4.28 -4.62
CA ILE A 108 -9.87 -5.62 -4.88
C ILE A 108 -9.01 -6.35 -5.92
N LEU A 109 -8.73 -5.69 -7.06
CA LEU A 109 -7.95 -6.27 -8.14
C LEU A 109 -6.53 -6.68 -7.69
N LEU A 110 -5.88 -5.86 -6.86
CA LEU A 110 -4.57 -6.16 -6.30
C LEU A 110 -4.61 -7.42 -5.41
N LEU A 111 -5.64 -7.56 -4.57
CA LEU A 111 -5.82 -8.75 -3.72
C LEU A 111 -6.15 -10.00 -4.53
N GLU A 112 -6.98 -9.88 -5.57
CA GLU A 112 -7.27 -10.99 -6.49
C GLU A 112 -6.01 -11.44 -7.23
N THR A 113 -5.19 -10.48 -7.69
CA THR A 113 -3.94 -10.78 -8.39
C THR A 113 -2.94 -11.48 -7.46
N LEU A 114 -2.79 -11.02 -6.22
CA LEU A 114 -1.97 -11.69 -5.20
C LEU A 114 -2.41 -13.14 -4.97
N ASN A 115 -3.72 -13.38 -4.89
CA ASN A 115 -4.28 -14.72 -4.73
C ASN A 115 -4.01 -15.64 -5.92
N LEU A 116 -4.14 -15.13 -7.15
CA LEU A 116 -3.83 -15.88 -8.37
C LEU A 116 -2.35 -16.29 -8.39
N ILE A 117 -1.46 -15.34 -8.10
CA ILE A 117 -0.01 -15.57 -8.02
C ILE A 117 0.34 -16.62 -6.98
N ALA A 118 -0.23 -16.53 -5.78
CA ALA A 118 0.01 -17.50 -4.72
C ALA A 118 -0.41 -18.93 -5.13
N ARG A 119 -1.50 -19.07 -5.89
CA ARG A 119 -1.93 -20.35 -6.45
C ARG A 119 -0.96 -20.87 -7.51
N GLU A 120 -0.54 -20.03 -8.45
CA GLU A 120 0.43 -20.41 -9.49
C GLU A 120 1.74 -20.91 -8.89
N ILE A 121 2.27 -20.21 -7.88
CA ILE A 121 3.46 -20.66 -7.11
C ILE A 121 3.18 -21.96 -6.37
N GLY A 122 1.96 -22.12 -5.86
CA GLY A 122 1.43 -23.33 -5.22
C GLY A 122 1.27 -24.54 -6.15
N GLU A 123 1.29 -24.34 -7.46
CA GLU A 123 1.27 -25.40 -8.47
C GLU A 123 2.66 -25.69 -9.05
N ALA A 124 3.40 -24.65 -9.44
CA ALA A 124 4.73 -24.75 -10.03
C ALA A 124 5.67 -23.67 -9.50
N TRP A 125 6.92 -24.04 -9.22
CA TRP A 125 7.94 -23.12 -8.74
C TRP A 125 9.29 -23.40 -9.39
N ASP A 126 9.70 -22.51 -10.28
CA ASP A 126 11.01 -22.52 -10.95
C ASP A 126 11.58 -21.10 -11.04
N LYS A 127 12.76 -20.96 -11.66
CA LYS A 127 13.44 -19.67 -11.79
C LYS A 127 12.68 -18.67 -12.65
N ALA A 128 12.02 -19.12 -13.72
CA ALA A 128 11.27 -18.23 -14.60
C ALA A 128 10.04 -17.67 -13.88
N ALA A 129 9.38 -18.52 -13.08
CA ALA A 129 8.32 -18.12 -12.19
C ALA A 129 8.83 -17.06 -11.19
N ALA A 130 9.95 -17.31 -10.51
CA ALA A 130 10.57 -16.37 -9.58
C ALA A 130 10.85 -14.98 -10.18
N ASP A 131 11.45 -14.93 -11.38
CA ASP A 131 11.75 -13.67 -12.06
C ASP A 131 10.48 -12.87 -12.39
N HIS A 132 9.44 -13.56 -12.88
CA HIS A 132 8.14 -12.95 -13.21
C HIS A 132 7.44 -12.38 -11.96
N PHE A 133 7.46 -13.11 -10.84
CA PHE A 133 6.85 -12.62 -9.60
C PHE A 133 7.63 -11.49 -8.95
N GLY A 134 8.96 -11.52 -9.02
CA GLY A 134 9.78 -10.40 -8.56
C GLY A 134 9.43 -9.13 -9.31
N GLN A 135 9.17 -9.22 -10.61
CA GLN A 135 8.69 -8.08 -11.39
C GLN A 135 7.31 -7.61 -10.92
N PHE A 136 6.35 -8.52 -10.74
CA PHE A 136 5.01 -8.19 -10.25
C PHE A 136 5.07 -7.45 -8.90
N LEU A 137 5.82 -7.95 -7.91
CA LEU A 137 5.87 -7.33 -6.58
C LEU A 137 6.42 -5.91 -6.60
N ARG A 138 7.38 -5.63 -7.50
CA ARG A 138 7.87 -4.27 -7.74
C ARG A 138 6.76 -3.41 -8.32
N GLU A 139 6.15 -3.85 -9.42
CA GLU A 139 5.07 -3.13 -10.08
C GLU A 139 3.87 -2.89 -9.16
N TRP A 140 3.56 -3.85 -8.31
CA TRP A 140 2.55 -3.76 -7.26
C TRP A 140 2.86 -2.60 -6.31
N LEU A 141 4.08 -2.54 -5.75
CA LEU A 141 4.48 -1.46 -4.86
C LEU A 141 4.39 -0.09 -5.56
N ILE A 142 4.86 -0.01 -6.80
CA ILE A 142 4.86 1.25 -7.55
C ILE A 142 3.44 1.70 -7.86
N ASN A 143 2.59 0.81 -8.36
CA ASN A 143 1.24 1.17 -8.75
C ASN A 143 0.38 1.48 -7.52
N HIS A 144 0.47 0.67 -6.47
CA HIS A 144 -0.26 0.88 -5.22
C HIS A 144 0.28 2.10 -4.46
N VAL A 145 1.47 1.97 -3.86
CA VAL A 145 2.02 2.97 -2.92
C VAL A 145 2.36 4.30 -3.61
N ILE A 146 2.94 4.25 -4.81
CA ILE A 146 3.49 5.46 -5.43
C ILE A 146 2.47 6.18 -6.30
N LYS A 147 1.58 5.46 -6.99
CA LYS A 147 0.61 6.09 -7.88
C LYS A 147 -0.72 6.33 -7.19
N GLU A 148 -1.31 5.32 -6.55
CA GLU A 148 -2.66 5.44 -5.99
C GLU A 148 -2.65 6.19 -4.66
N ASP A 149 -1.87 5.77 -3.68
CA ASP A 149 -1.92 6.36 -2.33
C ASP A 149 -1.42 7.82 -2.34
N MET A 150 -0.52 8.15 -3.26
CA MET A 150 -0.05 9.53 -3.45
C MET A 150 -1.14 10.48 -3.96
N LEU A 151 -2.24 9.97 -4.56
CA LEU A 151 -3.40 10.79 -4.90
C LEU A 151 -4.14 11.29 -3.65
N LEU A 152 -4.00 10.61 -2.51
CA LEU A 152 -4.56 11.05 -1.23
C LEU A 152 -3.76 12.20 -0.63
N LYS A 153 -2.47 12.33 -0.95
CA LYS A 153 -1.55 13.32 -0.33
C LYS A 153 -2.06 14.77 -0.36
N PRO A 154 -2.65 15.31 -1.44
CA PRO A 154 -3.20 16.66 -1.44
C PRO A 154 -4.41 16.83 -0.51
N TYR A 155 -5.21 15.78 -0.32
CA TYR A 155 -6.36 15.78 0.59
C TYR A 155 -5.89 15.66 2.03
N LEU A 156 -4.91 14.79 2.28
CA LEU A 156 -4.27 14.65 3.58
C LEU A 156 -3.59 15.96 4.03
N LYS A 157 -2.93 16.71 3.13
CA LYS A 157 -2.34 18.01 3.50
C LYS A 157 -3.37 19.06 3.94
N LYS A 158 -4.60 19.01 3.42
CA LYS A 158 -5.69 19.94 3.80
C LYS A 158 -6.21 19.65 5.21
N HIS A 159 -6.01 18.45 5.73
CA HIS A 159 -6.49 18.02 7.03
C HIS A 159 -5.32 17.66 7.95
N SER A 160 -5.13 18.40 9.05
CA SER A 160 -4.07 18.04 10.01
C SER A 160 -4.20 16.57 10.46
N PRO A 161 -3.10 15.86 10.79
CA PRO A 161 -3.17 14.46 11.21
C PRO A 161 -4.14 14.20 12.37
N ARG A 162 -4.30 15.19 13.25
CA ARG A 162 -5.25 15.18 14.37
C ARG A 162 -6.70 15.32 13.91
N VAL A 163 -6.95 16.12 12.88
CA VAL A 163 -8.29 16.28 12.26
C VAL A 163 -8.65 14.99 11.53
N THR A 164 -7.74 14.40 10.76
CA THR A 164 -7.96 13.13 10.07
C THR A 164 -8.27 12.00 11.07
N GLY A 165 -7.49 11.89 12.15
CA GLY A 165 -7.77 10.93 13.23
C GLY A 165 -9.13 11.14 13.90
N CYS A 166 -9.52 12.40 14.14
CA CYS A 166 -10.83 12.75 14.71
C CYS A 166 -11.99 12.40 13.75
N LEU A 167 -11.84 12.65 12.45
CA LEU A 167 -12.84 12.31 11.44
C LEU A 167 -13.07 10.79 11.39
N ILE A 168 -11.98 10.01 11.39
CA ILE A 168 -12.06 8.53 11.42
C ILE A 168 -12.76 8.06 12.68
N ALA A 169 -12.36 8.56 13.85
CA ALA A 169 -12.96 8.18 15.13
C ALA A 169 -14.46 8.51 15.21
N ARG A 170 -14.87 9.67 14.67
CA ARG A 170 -16.29 10.09 14.63
C ARG A 170 -17.12 9.29 13.64
N LYS A 171 -16.54 8.91 12.50
CA LYS A 171 -17.27 8.28 11.38
C LYS A 171 -17.37 6.76 11.51
N PHE A 172 -16.36 6.09 12.08
CA PHE A 172 -16.29 4.62 12.15
C PHE A 172 -16.29 4.04 13.57
N GLY A 173 -16.37 4.87 14.62
CA GLY A 173 -16.41 4.42 16.01
C GLY A 173 -15.06 3.93 16.57
N GLY A 174 -14.97 3.79 17.89
CA GLY A 174 -13.74 3.58 18.68
C GLY A 174 -12.91 2.31 18.42
N VAL A 175 -13.26 1.48 17.42
CA VAL A 175 -12.55 0.22 17.10
C VAL A 175 -11.10 0.47 16.65
N PHE A 176 -10.78 1.68 16.18
CA PHE A 176 -9.41 2.04 15.78
C PHE A 176 -8.57 2.73 16.88
N GLN A 177 -9.13 2.95 18.08
CA GLN A 177 -8.42 3.62 19.17
C GLN A 177 -7.15 2.86 19.62
N ALA A 178 -7.06 1.56 19.35
CA ALA A 178 -5.90 0.73 19.63
C ALA A 178 -4.68 0.99 18.72
N LEU A 179 -4.86 1.54 17.50
CA LEU A 179 -3.75 1.98 16.63
C LEU A 179 -3.40 3.46 16.83
N VAL A 180 -4.24 4.21 17.55
CA VAL A 180 -4.10 5.66 17.82
C VAL A 180 -3.25 5.95 19.08
N HIS A 181 -2.67 4.95 19.74
CA HIS A 181 -1.83 5.18 20.93
C HIS A 181 -0.47 5.88 20.68
N LYS A 182 -0.16 6.29 19.45
CA LYS A 182 0.98 7.19 19.16
C LYS A 182 0.61 8.66 18.92
N GLN A 183 -0.66 9.02 18.77
CA GLN A 183 -1.03 10.44 18.70
C GLN A 183 -1.28 10.99 20.11
N LYS A 184 -0.28 11.71 20.64
CA LYS A 184 -0.34 12.33 21.97
C LYS A 184 -1.49 13.37 22.05
N GLY A 185 -2.62 12.97 22.64
CA GLY A 185 -3.61 13.88 23.23
C GLY A 185 -5.07 13.66 22.79
N PRO A 186 -6.06 13.95 23.66
CA PRO A 186 -7.47 13.73 23.34
C PRO A 186 -7.94 14.60 22.16
N CYS A 187 -8.81 14.04 21.33
CA CYS A 187 -9.52 14.77 20.27
C CYS A 187 -10.41 15.84 20.93
N ARG A 188 -10.10 17.13 20.76
CA ARG A 188 -11.04 18.20 21.10
C ARG A 188 -12.09 18.30 19.99
N PRO A 189 -13.38 18.49 20.30
CA PRO A 189 -14.39 18.76 19.29
C PRO A 189 -13.98 19.98 18.47
N LEU A 190 -14.12 19.88 17.14
CA LEU A 190 -14.05 21.05 16.26
C LEU A 190 -15.23 21.95 16.66
N VAL A 191 -14.95 23.07 17.34
CA VAL A 191 -15.96 24.13 17.50
C VAL A 191 -16.09 24.76 16.12
N ILE A 192 -17.17 24.41 15.43
CA ILE A 192 -17.57 25.12 14.22
C ILE A 192 -18.10 26.46 14.74
N GLY A 193 -17.30 27.51 14.62
CA GLY A 193 -17.71 28.85 15.02
C GLY A 193 -18.91 29.27 14.19
N SER A 194 -20.10 29.29 14.79
CA SER A 194 -21.22 30.07 14.29
C SER A 194 -20.94 31.53 14.61
N GLU A 195 -20.17 32.21 13.77
CA GLU A 195 -20.20 33.67 13.77
C GLU A 195 -21.46 34.10 13.04
N ASN A 196 -22.50 34.28 13.85
CA ASN A 196 -23.73 34.95 13.47
C ASN A 196 -23.39 36.41 13.11
N ASN A 197 -23.81 36.77 11.92
CA ASN A 197 -23.96 38.13 11.44
C ASN A 197 -24.89 38.92 12.38
N SER A 198 -24.39 39.97 13.02
CA SER A 198 -25.14 41.10 13.61
C SER A 198 -24.22 42.29 13.82
#